data_AF-A0A150FRQ3-F1
#
_entry.id   AF-A0A150FRQ3-F1
#
_cell.length_a   1.000
_cell.length_b   1.000
_cell.length_c   1.000
_cell.angle_alpha   90.00
_cell.angle_beta   90.00
_cell.angle_gamma   90.00
#
_symmetry.space_group_name_H-M   'P 1'
#
loop_
_entity.id
_entity.type
_entity.pdbx_description
1 polymer ?
#
loop_
_entity_poly.entity_id
_entity_poly.type
_entity_poly.pdbx_seq_one_letter_code
_entity_poly.pdbx_strand_id
1 'polypeptide(L)'
;MKIFIIPIKKAIISLILLVLAIIVLIGCLYMVKDTMALVPEKKVPIYSVETREKKVAISFDAAWGETYTKDILDILDKYNVKTTFFLVGFWVDRYPEMVKQIHERGHEIGNHSTTHPKMSLLSKEQIIKELETTSSKIEKITGKRTTLFRPPFGDYNNTLIDTASELGYYTIQWDVDSLDWKEMGVNHVVDRVIKNVTNGSIVLFHNNAKYVREYLPLVIERLQSQGYEIVPISQLIYKDNYTIDSTGKQKSNN
;
A
#
# COMPACT_ATOMS: atom_id res chain seq x y z
N MET A 1 -32.02 30.12 55.93
CA MET A 1 -30.66 29.76 55.47
C MET A 1 -30.19 28.59 56.34
N LYS A 2 -30.07 27.36 55.81
CA LYS A 2 -29.60 26.20 56.60
C LYS A 2 -28.07 26.16 56.55
N ILE A 3 -27.41 26.39 57.68
CA ILE A 3 -25.95 26.27 57.81
C ILE A 3 -25.64 24.80 58.13
N PHE A 4 -24.99 24.11 57.20
CA PHE A 4 -24.51 22.75 57.41
C PHE A 4 -23.12 22.79 58.05
N ILE A 5 -23.03 22.47 59.34
CA ILE A 5 -21.76 22.31 60.06
C ILE A 5 -21.30 20.87 59.87
N ILE A 6 -20.30 20.66 59.01
CA ILE A 6 -19.67 19.34 58.85
C ILE A 6 -18.68 19.16 60.01
N PRO A 7 -18.79 18.09 60.82
CA PRO A 7 -17.80 17.80 61.86
C PRO A 7 -16.42 17.60 61.23
N ILE A 8 -15.38 18.20 61.81
CA ILE A 8 -13.98 18.12 61.33
C ILE A 8 -13.55 16.67 61.03
N LYS A 9 -13.96 15.70 61.85
CA LYS A 9 -13.71 14.26 61.62
C LYS A 9 -14.28 13.75 60.29
N LYS A 10 -15.49 14.19 59.89
CA LYS A 10 -16.09 13.81 58.61
C LYS A 10 -15.35 14.45 57.43
N ALA A 11 -14.90 15.70 57.57
CA ALA A 11 -14.12 16.37 56.53
C ALA A 11 -12.75 15.69 56.30
N ILE A 12 -12.07 15.26 57.37
CA ILE A 12 -10.81 14.50 57.27
C ILE A 12 -11.02 13.15 56.57
N ILE A 13 -12.07 12.40 56.94
CA ILE A 13 -12.40 11.12 56.30
C ILE A 13 -12.70 11.32 54.80
N SER A 14 -13.47 12.35 54.44
CA SER A 14 -13.75 12.68 53.04
C SER A 14 -12.48 13.03 52.25
N LEU A 15 -11.54 13.77 52.85
CA LEU A 15 -10.26 14.09 52.21
C LEU A 15 -9.39 12.84 51.99
N ILE A 16 -9.32 11.94 52.98
CA ILE A 16 -8.59 10.68 52.86
C ILE A 16 -9.18 9.82 51.73
N LEU A 17 -10.51 9.70 51.66
CA LEU A 17 -11.19 8.97 50.60
C LEU A 17 -10.94 9.59 49.22
N LEU A 18 -10.91 10.92 49.12
CA LEU A 18 -10.61 11.63 47.87
C LEU A 18 -9.16 11.36 47.43
N VAL A 19 -8.20 11.43 48.34
CA VAL A 19 -6.78 11.14 48.04
C VAL A 19 -6.61 9.68 47.61
N LEU A 20 -7.26 8.74 48.30
CA LEU A 20 -7.29 7.32 47.90
C LEU A 20 -7.89 7.14 46.51
N ALA A 21 -9.00 7.82 46.19
CA ALA A 21 -9.63 7.75 44.88
C ALA A 21 -8.69 8.30 43.77
N ILE A 22 -7.96 9.38 44.05
CA ILE A 22 -6.98 9.95 43.11
C ILE A 22 -5.80 8.98 42.90
N ILE A 23 -5.28 8.37 43.97
CA ILE A 23 -4.20 7.38 43.88
C ILE A 23 -4.64 6.17 43.04
N VAL A 24 -5.86 5.67 43.25
CA VAL A 24 -6.44 4.58 42.45
C VAL A 24 -6.58 5.02 40.98
N LEU A 25 -7.08 6.23 40.72
CA LEU A 25 -7.24 6.75 39.36
C LEU A 25 -5.89 6.87 38.62
N ILE A 26 -4.87 7.40 39.30
CA ILE A 26 -3.51 7.50 38.78
C ILE A 26 -2.94 6.10 38.52
N GLY A 27 -3.12 5.16 39.44
CA GLY A 27 -2.73 3.76 39.26
C GLY A 27 -3.39 3.11 38.04
N CYS A 28 -4.70 3.33 37.85
CA CYS A 28 -5.41 2.88 36.65
C CYS A 28 -4.85 3.51 35.38
N LEU A 29 -4.53 4.81 35.38
CA LEU A 29 -3.94 5.49 34.22
C LEU A 29 -2.56 4.91 33.86
N TYR A 30 -1.71 4.61 34.84
CA TYR A 30 -0.43 3.94 34.60
C TYR A 30 -0.61 2.54 34.02
N MET A 31 -1.55 1.74 34.57
CA MET A 31 -1.84 0.40 34.04
C MET A 31 -2.37 0.43 32.60
N VAL A 32 -3.20 1.42 32.26
CA VAL A 32 -3.70 1.64 30.88
C VAL A 32 -2.55 2.04 29.95
N LYS A 33 -1.64 2.91 30.40
CA LYS A 33 -0.50 3.34 29.59
C LYS A 33 0.46 2.18 29.30
N ASP A 34 0.77 1.36 30.30
CA ASP A 34 1.64 0.18 30.14
C ASP A 34 1.00 -0.85 29.21
N THR A 35 -0.29 -1.11 29.36
CA THR A 35 -1.01 -2.03 28.46
C THR A 35 -1.06 -1.52 27.03
N MET A 36 -1.24 -0.21 26.80
CA MET A 36 -1.17 0.36 25.45
C MET A 36 0.25 0.34 24.86
N ALA A 37 1.30 0.49 25.67
CA ALA A 37 2.68 0.36 25.22
C ALA A 37 3.05 -1.08 24.81
N LEU A 38 2.32 -2.08 25.29
CA LEU A 38 2.49 -3.49 24.95
C LEU A 38 1.73 -3.92 23.69
N VAL A 39 0.76 -3.13 23.21
CA VAL A 39 0.09 -3.40 21.94
C VAL A 39 1.02 -2.93 20.82
N PRO A 40 1.53 -3.83 19.96
CA PRO A 40 2.38 -3.42 18.85
C PRO A 40 1.61 -2.45 17.96
N GLU A 41 2.20 -1.29 17.66
CA GLU A 41 1.60 -0.34 16.74
C GLU A 41 1.33 -1.03 15.41
N LYS A 42 0.12 -0.88 14.88
CA LYS A 42 -0.25 -1.47 13.59
C LYS A 42 0.61 -0.80 12.52
N LYS A 43 1.46 -1.59 11.87
CA LYS A 43 2.26 -1.14 10.73
C LYS A 43 1.35 -1.05 9.51
N VAL A 44 1.56 -0.01 8.71
CA VAL A 44 0.78 0.28 7.51
C VAL A 44 1.75 0.40 6.34
N PRO A 45 1.46 -0.21 5.17
CA PRO A 45 2.26 -0.06 3.97
C PRO A 45 2.05 1.32 3.32
N ILE A 46 2.76 1.58 2.21
CA ILE A 46 2.64 2.83 1.46
C ILE A 46 1.39 2.78 0.57
N TYR A 47 0.38 3.58 0.88
CA TYR A 47 -0.84 3.75 0.08
C TYR A 47 -0.74 4.94 -0.88
N SER A 48 -0.08 6.02 -0.46
CA SER A 48 0.13 7.25 -1.22
C SER A 48 1.34 8.01 -0.68
N VAL A 49 1.76 9.07 -1.36
CA VAL A 49 2.93 9.89 -0.98
C VAL A 49 2.51 11.35 -0.79
N GLU A 50 2.97 11.97 0.29
CA GLU A 50 2.86 13.41 0.47
C GLU A 50 3.87 14.14 -0.40
N THR A 51 3.38 14.83 -1.44
CA THR A 51 4.20 15.68 -2.30
C THR A 51 3.39 16.85 -2.86
N ARG A 52 4.11 17.95 -3.15
CA ARG A 52 3.56 19.10 -3.90
C ARG A 52 3.68 18.92 -5.41
N GLU A 53 4.53 17.99 -5.86
CA GLU A 53 4.68 17.67 -7.27
C GLU A 53 3.41 17.01 -7.79
N LYS A 54 2.98 17.39 -8.99
CA LYS A 54 1.88 16.72 -9.69
C LYS A 54 2.38 15.40 -10.28
N LYS A 55 2.68 14.44 -9.40
CA LYS A 55 3.07 13.08 -9.77
C LYS A 55 2.03 12.09 -9.29
N VAL A 56 1.75 11.08 -10.08
CA VAL A 56 0.95 9.91 -9.71
C VAL A 56 1.63 8.65 -10.24
N ALA A 57 1.39 7.53 -9.58
CA ALA A 57 1.74 6.23 -10.13
C ALA A 57 0.46 5.48 -10.50
N ILE A 58 0.33 5.05 -11.75
CA ILE A 58 -0.59 3.96 -12.09
C ILE A 58 0.19 2.65 -11.99
N SER A 59 -0.48 1.54 -11.69
CA SER A 59 0.17 0.24 -11.54
C SER A 59 -0.78 -0.90 -11.93
N PHE A 60 -0.20 -2.04 -12.32
CA PHE A 60 -0.96 -3.21 -12.77
C PHE A 60 -0.61 -4.46 -11.98
N ASP A 61 -1.59 -5.11 -11.38
CA ASP A 61 -1.42 -6.42 -10.77
C ASP A 61 -1.66 -7.50 -11.84
N ALA A 62 -0.69 -8.41 -11.99
CA ALA A 62 -0.72 -9.48 -12.98
C ALA A 62 -0.80 -10.85 -12.29
N ALA A 63 -2.05 -11.28 -12.07
CA ALA A 63 -2.36 -12.55 -11.40
C ALA A 63 -3.18 -13.52 -12.27
N TRP A 64 -3.72 -13.11 -13.43
CA TRP A 64 -4.43 -14.01 -14.34
C TRP A 64 -4.40 -13.52 -15.78
N GLY A 65 -4.21 -14.44 -16.72
CA GLY A 65 -4.22 -14.15 -18.16
C GLY A 65 -3.14 -13.15 -18.60
N GLU A 66 -2.93 -13.05 -19.90
CA GLU A 66 -2.07 -12.00 -20.46
C GLU A 66 -2.71 -11.25 -21.63
N THR A 67 -3.96 -11.57 -21.96
CA THR A 67 -4.63 -11.23 -23.23
C THR A 67 -4.51 -9.75 -23.59
N TYR A 68 -4.58 -8.86 -22.59
CA TYR A 68 -4.50 -7.42 -22.80
C TYR A 68 -3.16 -6.79 -22.39
N THR A 69 -2.20 -7.58 -21.90
CA THR A 69 -0.91 -7.05 -21.40
C THR A 69 -0.13 -6.37 -22.51
N LYS A 70 -0.09 -6.96 -23.71
CA LYS A 70 0.56 -6.33 -24.86
C LYS A 70 -0.11 -5.01 -25.26
N ASP A 71 -1.44 -4.96 -25.24
CA ASP A 71 -2.18 -3.73 -25.56
C ASP A 71 -1.89 -2.63 -24.53
N ILE A 72 -1.81 -2.98 -23.25
CA ILE A 72 -1.41 -2.06 -22.17
C ILE A 72 -0.01 -1.49 -22.47
N LEU A 73 0.96 -2.35 -22.80
CA LEU A 73 2.33 -1.90 -23.12
C LEU A 73 2.36 -0.98 -24.34
N ASP A 74 1.64 -1.34 -25.41
CA ASP A 74 1.58 -0.53 -26.64
C ASP A 74 0.91 0.84 -26.38
N ILE A 75 -0.12 0.89 -25.53
CA ILE A 75 -0.74 2.14 -25.08
C ILE A 75 0.25 2.97 -24.26
N LEU A 76 0.92 2.37 -23.28
CA LEU A 76 1.89 3.08 -22.43
C LEU A 76 3.03 3.67 -23.25
N ASP A 77 3.55 2.95 -24.25
CA ASP A 77 4.56 3.45 -25.18
C ASP A 77 4.02 4.63 -26.02
N LYS A 78 2.79 4.54 -26.53
CA LYS A 78 2.14 5.63 -27.28
C LYS A 78 2.07 6.93 -26.48
N TYR A 79 1.80 6.85 -25.17
CA TYR A 79 1.72 8.02 -24.29
C TYR A 79 3.03 8.35 -23.56
N ASN A 80 4.12 7.66 -23.88
CA ASN A 80 5.43 7.80 -23.23
C ASN A 80 5.38 7.68 -21.70
N VAL A 81 4.63 6.69 -21.20
CA VAL A 81 4.45 6.42 -19.77
C VAL A 81 5.23 5.17 -19.36
N LYS A 82 5.99 5.27 -18.27
CA LYS A 82 6.56 4.11 -17.56
C LYS A 82 5.85 3.96 -16.21
N THR A 83 5.66 2.72 -15.80
CA THR A 83 4.76 2.32 -14.69
C THR A 83 5.28 1.04 -14.06
N THR A 84 4.60 0.56 -13.02
CA THR A 84 4.96 -0.60 -12.22
C THR A 84 3.97 -1.74 -12.43
N PHE A 85 4.48 -2.94 -12.74
CA PHE A 85 3.71 -4.19 -12.81
C PHE A 85 4.07 -5.09 -11.64
N PHE A 86 3.08 -5.49 -10.83
CA PHE A 86 3.26 -6.46 -9.75
C PHE A 86 2.92 -7.86 -10.26
N LEU A 87 3.92 -8.75 -10.32
CA LEU A 87 3.79 -10.04 -10.98
C LEU A 87 3.73 -11.19 -9.97
N VAL A 88 2.75 -12.08 -10.14
CA VAL A 88 2.67 -13.31 -9.34
C VAL A 88 3.63 -14.36 -9.89
N GLY A 89 4.29 -15.13 -9.02
CA GLY A 89 5.29 -16.13 -9.43
C GLY A 89 4.78 -17.18 -10.42
N PHE A 90 3.53 -17.68 -10.29
CA PHE A 90 2.97 -18.60 -11.30
C PHE A 90 2.65 -17.92 -12.63
N TRP A 91 2.42 -16.60 -12.63
CA TRP A 91 2.18 -15.83 -13.85
C TRP A 91 3.50 -15.65 -14.60
N VAL A 92 4.59 -15.37 -13.87
CA VAL A 92 5.96 -15.31 -14.38
C VAL A 92 6.36 -16.63 -15.05
N ASP A 93 6.04 -17.78 -14.43
CA ASP A 93 6.32 -19.09 -15.04
C ASP A 93 5.57 -19.32 -16.35
N ARG A 94 4.33 -18.81 -16.44
CA ARG A 94 3.45 -19.04 -17.59
C ARG A 94 3.76 -18.10 -18.76
N TYR A 95 4.16 -16.86 -18.47
CA TYR A 95 4.35 -15.81 -19.48
C TYR A 95 5.74 -15.17 -19.42
N PRO A 96 6.85 -15.94 -19.46
CA PRO A 96 8.20 -15.39 -19.30
C PRO A 96 8.58 -14.38 -20.39
N GLU A 97 8.10 -14.58 -21.63
CA GLU A 97 8.31 -13.61 -22.73
C GLU A 97 7.59 -12.28 -22.47
N MET A 98 6.43 -12.30 -21.83
CA MET A 98 5.73 -11.07 -21.45
C MET A 98 6.46 -10.33 -20.33
N VAL A 99 6.98 -11.06 -19.33
CA VAL A 99 7.84 -10.50 -18.26
C VAL A 99 9.05 -9.79 -18.89
N LYS A 100 9.70 -10.44 -19.86
CA LYS A 100 10.83 -9.86 -20.59
C LYS A 100 10.42 -8.59 -21.36
N GLN A 101 9.28 -8.60 -22.05
CA GLN A 101 8.79 -7.41 -22.76
C GLN A 101 8.47 -6.24 -21.81
N ILE A 102 7.83 -6.50 -20.66
CA ILE A 102 7.57 -5.49 -19.64
C ILE A 102 8.90 -4.84 -19.23
N HIS A 103 9.93 -5.65 -18.96
CA HIS A 103 11.24 -5.19 -18.56
C HIS A 103 11.99 -4.41 -19.65
N GLU A 104 12.07 -4.95 -20.87
CA GLU A 104 12.80 -4.35 -22.00
C GLU A 104 12.17 -3.03 -22.47
N ARG A 105 10.85 -2.88 -22.30
CA ARG A 105 10.16 -1.59 -22.52
C ARG A 105 10.36 -0.61 -21.37
N GLY A 106 11.15 -0.94 -20.34
CA GLY A 106 11.55 -0.02 -19.28
C GLY A 106 10.50 0.16 -18.17
N HIS A 107 9.51 -0.72 -18.07
CA HIS A 107 8.59 -0.71 -16.94
C HIS A 107 9.25 -1.31 -15.70
N GLU A 108 8.85 -0.81 -14.54
CA GLU A 108 9.25 -1.37 -13.26
C GLU A 108 8.47 -2.65 -12.99
N ILE A 109 9.14 -3.63 -12.39
CA ILE A 109 8.53 -4.89 -11.97
C ILE A 109 8.62 -5.01 -10.45
N GLY A 110 7.47 -5.22 -9.82
CA GLY A 110 7.32 -5.52 -8.40
C GLY A 110 6.88 -6.98 -8.17
N ASN A 111 7.02 -7.42 -6.93
CA ASN A 111 6.66 -8.74 -6.46
C ASN A 111 5.19 -8.80 -6.02
N HIS A 112 4.45 -9.82 -6.44
CA HIS A 112 3.06 -10.04 -6.02
C HIS A 112 2.81 -11.41 -5.39
N SER A 113 3.80 -11.92 -4.63
CA SER A 113 3.86 -13.30 -4.09
C SER A 113 3.96 -14.38 -5.17
N THR A 114 4.22 -15.63 -4.76
CA THR A 114 4.38 -16.76 -5.70
C THR A 114 3.04 -17.38 -6.05
N THR A 115 2.18 -17.59 -5.05
CA THR A 115 0.96 -18.39 -5.14
C THR A 115 -0.32 -17.58 -4.93
N HIS A 116 -0.21 -16.26 -4.71
CA HIS A 116 -1.32 -15.35 -4.43
C HIS A 116 -2.17 -15.72 -3.19
N PRO A 117 -1.57 -16.06 -2.02
CA PRO A 117 -2.31 -16.41 -0.81
C PRO A 117 -2.73 -15.16 -0.02
N LYS A 118 -3.57 -15.35 1.01
CA LYS A 118 -3.73 -14.36 2.08
C LYS A 118 -2.46 -14.32 2.94
N MET A 119 -1.57 -13.38 2.65
CA MET A 119 -0.23 -13.33 3.22
C MET A 119 -0.23 -13.11 4.75
N SER A 120 -1.27 -12.49 5.32
CA SER A 120 -1.38 -12.29 6.77
C SER A 120 -1.58 -13.58 7.58
N LEU A 121 -1.97 -14.67 6.92
CA LEU A 121 -2.18 -15.98 7.54
C LEU A 121 -0.93 -16.87 7.54
N LEU A 122 0.16 -16.42 6.94
CA LEU A 122 1.38 -17.18 6.75
C LEU A 122 2.37 -16.95 7.90
N SER A 123 3.22 -17.96 8.17
CA SER A 123 4.40 -17.79 9.01
C SER A 123 5.45 -16.92 8.31
N LYS A 124 6.40 -16.39 9.09
CA LYS A 124 7.54 -15.62 8.55
C LYS A 124 8.30 -16.39 7.47
N GLU A 125 8.56 -17.67 7.68
CA GLU A 125 9.27 -18.54 6.73
C GLU A 125 8.48 -18.74 5.44
N GLN A 126 7.16 -18.89 5.54
CA GLN A 126 6.27 -18.99 4.39
C GLN A 126 6.23 -17.68 3.60
N ILE A 127 6.19 -16.53 4.28
CA ILE A 127 6.28 -15.20 3.66
C ILE A 127 7.60 -15.05 2.91
N ILE A 128 8.73 -15.36 3.55
CA ILE A 128 10.06 -15.31 2.91
C ILE A 128 10.05 -16.17 1.64
N LYS A 129 9.53 -17.41 1.72
CA LYS A 129 9.47 -18.31 0.58
C LYS A 129 8.63 -17.75 -0.58
N GLU A 130 7.48 -17.16 -0.29
CA GLU A 130 6.60 -16.54 -1.30
C GLU A 130 7.26 -15.35 -2.02
N LEU A 131 8.02 -14.54 -1.29
CA LEU A 131 8.71 -13.37 -1.82
C LEU A 131 9.98 -13.76 -2.59
N GLU A 132 10.85 -14.56 -1.99
CA GLU A 132 12.14 -14.97 -2.57
C GLU A 132 11.98 -15.79 -3.84
N THR A 133 11.00 -16.69 -3.88
CA THR A 133 10.73 -17.51 -5.07
C THR A 133 10.34 -16.65 -6.25
N THR A 134 9.43 -15.69 -6.06
CA THR A 134 8.98 -14.77 -7.12
C THR A 134 10.11 -13.86 -7.58
N SER A 135 10.87 -13.29 -6.64
CA SER A 135 11.99 -12.42 -6.99
C SER A 135 13.07 -13.14 -7.77
N SER A 136 13.40 -14.38 -7.39
CA SER A 136 14.39 -15.21 -8.10
C SER A 136 13.94 -15.53 -9.53
N LYS A 137 12.64 -15.80 -9.73
CA LYS A 137 12.07 -16.03 -11.07
C LYS A 137 12.15 -14.78 -11.95
N ILE A 138 11.80 -13.62 -11.41
CA ILE A 138 11.88 -12.33 -12.13
C ILE A 138 13.34 -11.97 -12.44
N GLU A 139 14.24 -12.13 -11.47
CA GLU A 139 15.67 -11.85 -11.62
C GLU A 139 16.31 -12.75 -12.68
N LYS A 140 15.92 -14.02 -12.77
CA LYS A 140 16.40 -14.94 -13.81
C LYS A 140 16.06 -14.47 -15.23
N ILE A 141 14.93 -13.78 -15.41
CA ILE A 141 14.48 -13.29 -16.73
C ILE A 141 15.06 -11.90 -17.03
N THR A 142 15.11 -11.03 -16.02
CA THR A 142 15.38 -9.59 -16.20
C THR A 142 16.79 -9.17 -15.78
N GLY A 143 17.51 -10.03 -15.06
CA GLY A 143 18.78 -9.68 -14.41
C GLY A 143 18.62 -8.68 -13.25
N LYS A 144 17.39 -8.37 -12.82
CA LYS A 144 17.12 -7.41 -11.74
C LYS A 144 16.25 -8.02 -10.65
N ARG A 145 16.70 -7.84 -9.41
CA ARG A 145 15.91 -8.18 -8.23
C ARG A 145 14.83 -7.14 -7.98
N THR A 146 13.67 -7.58 -7.50
CA THR A 146 12.54 -6.70 -7.17
C THR A 146 12.72 -6.05 -5.80
N THR A 147 12.29 -4.80 -5.65
CA THR A 147 12.37 -4.02 -4.39
C THR A 147 11.01 -3.53 -3.90
N LEU A 148 9.97 -3.67 -4.72
CA LEU A 148 8.59 -3.36 -4.35
C LEU A 148 7.81 -4.65 -4.20
N PHE A 149 6.97 -4.73 -3.17
CA PHE A 149 6.06 -5.84 -2.94
C PHE A 149 4.65 -5.31 -2.71
N ARG A 150 3.66 -5.89 -3.39
CA ARG A 150 2.24 -5.66 -3.12
C ARG A 150 1.62 -6.95 -2.61
N PRO A 151 1.01 -6.97 -1.41
CA PRO A 151 0.31 -8.15 -0.92
C PRO A 151 -0.94 -8.46 -1.76
N PRO A 152 -1.18 -9.73 -2.15
CA PRO A 152 -2.44 -10.17 -2.72
C PRO A 152 -3.65 -9.72 -1.89
N PHE A 153 -4.73 -9.34 -2.57
CA PHE A 153 -5.99 -8.88 -1.96
C PHE A 153 -5.87 -7.65 -1.06
N GLY A 154 -4.71 -6.99 -1.02
CA GLY A 154 -4.41 -5.97 -0.04
C GLY A 154 -4.32 -6.49 1.40
N ASP A 155 -4.12 -7.80 1.60
CA ASP A 155 -4.10 -8.46 2.91
C ASP A 155 -2.70 -8.41 3.57
N TYR A 156 -2.61 -7.86 4.79
CA TYR A 156 -1.34 -7.74 5.52
C TYR A 156 -1.53 -7.68 7.04
N ASN A 157 -0.44 -7.96 7.75
CA ASN A 157 -0.27 -7.72 9.18
C ASN A 157 1.17 -7.23 9.46
N ASN A 158 1.48 -6.97 10.73
CA ASN A 158 2.82 -6.50 11.11
C ASN A 158 3.92 -7.51 10.74
N THR A 159 3.68 -8.80 10.94
CA THR A 159 4.64 -9.87 10.57
C THR A 159 5.01 -9.80 9.10
N LEU A 160 4.04 -9.60 8.21
CA LEU A 160 4.28 -9.45 6.78
C LEU A 160 5.10 -8.21 6.45
N ILE A 161 4.71 -7.06 6.98
CA ILE A 161 5.41 -5.79 6.70
C ILE A 161 6.85 -5.86 7.18
N ASP A 162 7.08 -6.40 8.38
CA ASP A 162 8.41 -6.52 8.95
C ASP A 162 9.27 -7.51 8.17
N THR A 163 8.72 -8.67 7.82
CA THR A 163 9.44 -9.65 7.01
C THR A 163 9.78 -9.10 5.62
N ALA A 164 8.86 -8.39 4.98
CA ALA A 164 9.12 -7.75 3.69
C ALA A 164 10.22 -6.68 3.80
N SER A 165 10.17 -5.84 4.84
CA SER A 165 11.18 -4.81 5.11
C SER A 165 12.56 -5.40 5.38
N GLU A 166 12.66 -6.47 6.17
CA GLU A 166 13.91 -7.20 6.43
C GLU A 166 14.54 -7.77 5.15
N LEU A 167 13.71 -8.14 4.16
CA LEU A 167 14.14 -8.58 2.83
C LEU A 167 14.44 -7.42 1.86
N GLY A 168 14.34 -6.17 2.32
CA GLY A 168 14.60 -4.97 1.53
C GLY A 168 13.45 -4.50 0.64
N TYR A 169 12.22 -4.95 0.91
CA TYR A 169 11.04 -4.50 0.16
C TYR A 169 10.39 -3.28 0.77
N TYR A 170 9.98 -2.36 -0.10
CA TYR A 170 8.91 -1.41 0.20
C TYR A 170 7.56 -2.09 -0.05
N THR A 171 6.73 -2.19 0.99
CA THR A 171 5.39 -2.75 0.86
C THR A 171 4.42 -1.68 0.37
N ILE A 172 3.76 -1.94 -0.76
CA ILE A 172 2.96 -0.99 -1.52
C ILE A 172 1.49 -1.43 -1.57
N GLN A 173 0.59 -0.47 -1.39
CA GLN A 173 -0.86 -0.58 -1.61
C GLN A 173 -1.30 0.44 -2.68
N TRP A 174 -2.52 0.95 -2.57
CA TRP A 174 -3.10 1.97 -3.44
C TRP A 174 -4.14 2.77 -2.65
N ASP A 175 -4.18 4.08 -2.83
CA ASP A 175 -5.25 4.94 -2.34
C ASP A 175 -6.42 5.02 -3.34
N VAL A 176 -6.16 4.78 -4.63
CA VAL A 176 -7.18 4.79 -5.69
C VAL A 176 -7.32 3.42 -6.35
N ASP A 177 -8.44 2.75 -6.08
CA ASP A 177 -8.81 1.49 -6.76
C ASP A 177 -9.63 1.81 -8.02
N SER A 178 -9.19 1.38 -9.20
CA SER A 178 -9.94 1.55 -10.45
C SER A 178 -11.23 0.72 -10.52
N LEU A 179 -11.30 -0.38 -9.77
CA LEU A 179 -12.36 -1.40 -9.85
C LEU A 179 -12.58 -1.97 -11.25
N ASP A 180 -11.55 -1.95 -12.10
CA ASP A 180 -11.61 -2.43 -13.49
C ASP A 180 -12.00 -3.91 -13.61
N TRP A 181 -11.63 -4.74 -12.63
CA TRP A 181 -12.01 -6.14 -12.49
C TRP A 181 -13.53 -6.37 -12.32
N LYS A 182 -14.30 -5.35 -11.95
CA LYS A 182 -15.77 -5.45 -11.83
C LYS A 182 -16.51 -5.30 -13.17
N GLU A 183 -15.79 -4.97 -14.25
CA GLU A 183 -16.37 -4.79 -15.59
C GLU A 183 -17.58 -3.82 -15.63
N MET A 184 -17.57 -2.77 -14.81
CA MET A 184 -18.67 -1.78 -14.73
C MET A 184 -18.70 -0.78 -15.92
N GLY A 185 -17.81 -0.97 -16.89
CA GLY A 185 -17.71 -0.14 -18.10
C GLY A 185 -16.63 0.93 -18.05
N VAL A 186 -16.29 1.45 -19.23
CA VAL A 186 -15.19 2.41 -19.46
C VAL A 186 -15.32 3.66 -18.59
N ASN A 187 -16.46 4.36 -18.68
CA ASN A 187 -16.66 5.63 -17.96
C ASN A 187 -16.59 5.46 -16.44
N HIS A 188 -17.03 4.32 -15.91
CA HIS A 188 -16.94 4.05 -14.47
C HIS A 188 -15.49 4.07 -13.98
N VAL A 189 -14.61 3.37 -14.70
CA VAL A 189 -13.18 3.32 -14.38
C VAL A 189 -12.57 4.71 -14.50
N VAL A 190 -12.79 5.40 -15.62
CA VAL A 190 -12.19 6.72 -15.87
C VAL A 190 -12.64 7.74 -14.82
N ASP A 191 -13.94 7.86 -14.56
CA ASP A 191 -14.46 8.86 -13.63
C ASP A 191 -14.05 8.55 -12.19
N ARG A 192 -14.00 7.26 -11.81
CA ARG A 192 -13.53 6.84 -10.49
C ARG A 192 -12.06 7.22 -10.29
N VAL A 193 -11.19 6.96 -11.25
CA VAL A 193 -9.77 7.32 -11.13
C VAL A 193 -9.62 8.83 -11.05
N ILE A 194 -10.15 9.56 -12.04
CA ILE A 194 -9.93 11.01 -12.17
C ILE A 194 -10.55 11.81 -11.01
N LYS A 195 -11.64 11.33 -10.42
CA LYS A 195 -12.26 11.99 -9.26
C LYS A 195 -11.44 11.85 -7.96
N ASN A 196 -10.68 10.76 -7.81
CA ASN A 196 -10.05 10.41 -6.53
C ASN A 196 -8.52 10.59 -6.52
N VAL A 197 -7.88 10.75 -7.69
CA VAL A 197 -6.45 11.02 -7.74
C VAL A 197 -6.10 12.38 -7.16
N THR A 198 -5.02 12.40 -6.39
CA THR A 198 -4.36 13.61 -5.90
C THR A 198 -2.85 13.47 -6.11
N ASN A 199 -2.09 14.53 -5.83
CA ASN A 199 -0.63 14.47 -5.85
C ASN A 199 -0.13 13.32 -4.95
N GLY A 200 0.67 12.44 -5.52
CA GLY A 200 1.24 11.28 -4.86
C GLY A 200 0.32 10.07 -4.72
N SER A 201 -0.83 10.06 -5.41
CA SER A 201 -1.69 8.87 -5.47
C SER A 201 -1.01 7.69 -6.20
N ILE A 202 -1.30 6.49 -5.72
CA ILE A 202 -0.97 5.20 -6.33
C ILE A 202 -2.28 4.55 -6.75
N VAL A 203 -2.44 4.31 -8.05
CA VAL A 203 -3.65 3.76 -8.67
C VAL A 203 -3.46 2.29 -9.00
N LEU A 204 -4.44 1.46 -8.61
CA LEU A 204 -4.49 0.03 -8.94
C LEU A 204 -5.33 -0.24 -10.19
N PHE A 205 -4.74 -0.97 -11.14
CA PHE A 205 -5.40 -1.64 -12.27
C PHE A 205 -4.97 -3.11 -12.33
N HIS A 206 -5.60 -3.88 -13.23
CA HIS A 206 -5.24 -5.27 -13.49
C HIS A 206 -4.83 -5.48 -14.96
N ASN A 207 -3.83 -6.33 -15.19
CA ASN A 207 -3.24 -6.53 -16.53
C ASN A 207 -4.19 -7.16 -17.57
N ASN A 208 -5.32 -7.69 -17.12
CA ASN A 208 -6.24 -8.45 -17.95
C ASN A 208 -7.70 -8.02 -17.79
N ALA A 209 -7.94 -6.74 -17.47
CA ALA A 209 -9.28 -6.16 -17.39
C ALA A 209 -9.90 -5.97 -18.79
N LYS A 210 -11.16 -6.37 -18.94
CA LYS A 210 -11.89 -6.42 -20.24
C LYS A 210 -11.89 -5.11 -21.03
N TYR A 211 -12.00 -3.96 -20.37
CA TYR A 211 -12.16 -2.66 -21.02
C TYR A 211 -10.88 -1.80 -21.03
N VAL A 212 -9.71 -2.41 -20.76
CA VAL A 212 -8.46 -1.66 -20.58
C VAL A 212 -8.03 -0.90 -21.83
N ARG A 213 -8.32 -1.46 -23.01
CA ARG A 213 -8.02 -0.82 -24.31
C ARG A 213 -8.74 0.50 -24.47
N GLU A 214 -9.94 0.62 -23.92
CA GLU A 214 -10.76 1.83 -24.03
C GLU A 214 -10.51 2.80 -22.88
N TYR A 215 -10.41 2.33 -21.63
CA TYR A 215 -10.28 3.25 -20.48
C TYR A 215 -8.86 3.77 -20.28
N LEU A 216 -7.82 2.98 -20.57
CA LEU A 216 -6.44 3.36 -20.23
C LEU A 216 -5.98 4.62 -20.99
N PRO A 217 -6.22 4.75 -22.32
CA PRO A 217 -5.91 5.99 -23.04
C PRO A 217 -6.59 7.22 -22.42
N LEU A 218 -7.88 7.10 -22.07
CA LEU A 218 -8.67 8.19 -21.50
C LEU A 218 -8.17 8.60 -20.10
N VAL A 219 -7.76 7.62 -19.28
CA VAL A 219 -7.15 7.90 -17.97
C VAL A 219 -5.84 8.66 -18.14
N ILE A 220 -4.94 8.17 -19.01
CA ILE A 220 -3.63 8.79 -19.22
C ILE A 220 -3.79 10.23 -19.75
N GLU A 221 -4.64 10.42 -20.77
CA GLU A 221 -4.90 11.74 -21.35
C GLU A 221 -5.48 12.73 -20.32
N ARG A 222 -6.43 12.28 -19.48
CA ARG A 222 -7.01 13.13 -18.44
C ARG A 222 -6.00 13.48 -17.34
N LEU A 223 -5.15 12.53 -16.92
CA LEU A 223 -4.09 12.80 -15.95
C LEU A 223 -3.07 13.80 -16.50
N GLN A 224 -2.55 13.55 -17.70
CA GLN A 224 -1.55 14.42 -18.34
C GLN A 224 -2.12 15.81 -18.64
N SER A 225 -3.36 15.94 -19.10
CA SER A 225 -4.00 17.25 -19.33
C SER A 225 -4.25 18.05 -18.04
N GLN A 226 -4.37 17.38 -16.88
CA GLN A 226 -4.40 18.03 -15.57
C GLN A 226 -3.00 18.41 -15.05
N GLY A 227 -1.96 18.09 -15.81
CA GLY A 227 -0.56 18.37 -15.50
C GLY A 227 0.10 17.33 -14.60
N TYR A 228 -0.47 16.12 -14.49
CA TYR A 228 0.18 15.03 -13.78
C TYR A 228 1.24 14.35 -14.65
N GLU A 229 2.42 14.14 -14.07
CA GLU A 229 3.41 13.20 -14.55
C GLU A 229 3.09 11.80 -13.99
N ILE A 230 3.04 10.80 -14.87
CA ILE A 230 2.82 9.40 -14.48
C ILE A 230 4.18 8.73 -14.38
N VAL A 231 4.53 8.25 -13.19
CA VAL A 231 5.85 7.69 -12.89
C VAL A 231 5.75 6.27 -12.31
N PRO A 232 6.79 5.42 -12.45
CA PRO A 232 6.92 4.20 -11.66
C PRO A 232 6.90 4.50 -10.15
N ILE A 233 6.40 3.56 -9.36
CA ILE A 233 6.22 3.74 -7.91
C ILE A 233 7.55 4.05 -7.21
N SER A 234 8.67 3.43 -7.60
CA SER A 234 9.97 3.75 -6.98
C SER A 234 10.50 5.17 -7.25
N GLN A 235 9.92 5.88 -8.22
CA GLN A 235 10.19 7.29 -8.48
C GLN A 235 9.22 8.22 -7.74
N LEU A 236 8.13 7.67 -7.21
CA LEU A 236 7.16 8.40 -6.41
C LEU A 236 7.47 8.33 -4.90
N ILE A 237 7.86 7.15 -4.40
CA ILE A 237 8.09 6.93 -2.97
C ILE A 237 9.42 7.50 -2.49
N TYR A 238 9.47 7.91 -1.22
CA TYR A 238 10.71 8.17 -0.50
C TYR A 238 11.39 6.85 -0.13
N LYS A 239 12.70 6.75 -0.32
CA LYS A 239 13.47 5.53 -0.02
C LYS A 239 14.09 5.56 1.37
N ASP A 240 14.36 6.76 1.87
CA ASP A 240 14.99 7.03 3.15
C ASP A 240 14.32 8.22 3.83
N ASN A 241 14.55 8.40 5.14
CA ASN A 241 14.09 9.55 5.92
C ASN A 241 12.60 9.88 5.73
N TYR A 242 11.74 8.88 5.88
CA TYR A 242 10.29 9.05 5.79
C TYR A 242 9.57 8.43 6.99
N THR A 243 8.33 8.83 7.19
CA THR A 243 7.34 8.17 8.05
C THR A 243 6.14 7.76 7.22
N ILE A 244 5.36 6.80 7.71
CA ILE A 244 4.06 6.44 7.15
C ILE A 244 3.03 6.70 8.23
N ASP A 245 2.04 7.55 7.97
CA ASP A 245 0.99 7.81 8.95
C ASP A 245 -0.04 6.68 8.99
N SER A 246 -1.00 6.79 9.92
CA SER A 246 -2.02 5.76 10.13
C SER A 246 -2.94 5.51 8.90
N THR A 247 -2.93 6.40 7.90
CA THR A 247 -3.68 6.25 6.65
C THR A 247 -2.86 5.57 5.56
N GLY A 248 -1.58 5.31 5.80
CA GLY A 248 -0.67 4.77 4.79
C GLY A 248 -0.03 5.84 3.91
N LYS A 249 -0.20 7.13 4.23
CA LYS A 249 0.44 8.22 3.49
C LYS A 249 1.89 8.34 3.92
N GLN A 250 2.80 8.18 2.98
CA GLN A 250 4.23 8.35 3.20
C GLN A 250 4.60 9.84 3.22
N LYS A 251 5.39 10.27 4.21
CA LYS A 251 5.80 11.66 4.42
C LYS A 251 7.31 11.75 4.55
N SER A 252 7.92 12.71 3.87
CA SER A 252 9.34 13.00 4.09
C SER A 252 9.53 13.62 5.47
N ASN A 253 10.61 13.25 6.16
CA ASN A 253 11.02 13.84 7.43
C ASN A 253 12.05 14.98 7.25
N ASN A 254 12.33 15.36 6.00
CA ASN A 254 13.28 16.41 5.64
C ASN A 254 12.60 17.79 5.53
#